data_AF-A0A227GDA3-F1
#
_entry.id   AF-A0A227GDA3-F1
#
_cell.length_a   1.000
_cell.length_b   1.000
_cell.length_c   1.000
_cell.angle_alpha   90.00
_cell.angle_beta   90.00
_cell.angle_gamma   90.00
#
_symmetry.space_group_name_H-M   'P 1'
#
loop_
_entity.id
_entity.type
_entity.pdbx_description
1 polymer ?
#
loop_
_entity_poly.entity_id
_entity_poly.type
_entity_poly.pdbx_seq_one_letter_code
_entity_poly.pdbx_strand_id
1 'polypeptide(L)' 'ISPTDAERLLVRPIEQELRSIEGVKEMTSVASEGHASVTLEFSVGVDLDKAMADVRDAVDLAKPKLPADSD' A
#
# COMPACT_ATOMS: atom_id res chain seq x y z
N ILE A 1 -14.14 6.76 -9.22
CA ILE A 1 -13.26 7.50 -8.26
C ILE A 1 -12.29 8.33 -9.09
N SER A 2 -12.33 9.67 -9.00
CA SER A 2 -11.41 10.54 -9.77
C SER A 2 -9.95 10.24 -9.43
N PRO A 3 -8.95 10.58 -10.28
CA PRO A 3 -7.53 10.33 -9.96
C PRO A 3 -7.09 10.90 -8.60
N THR A 4 -7.52 12.12 -8.29
CA THR A 4 -7.25 12.78 -6.99
C THR A 4 -7.92 12.06 -5.83
N ASP A 5 -9.15 11.56 -6.03
CA ASP A 5 -9.82 10.75 -5.02
C ASP A 5 -9.19 9.36 -4.89
N ALA A 6 -8.66 8.78 -5.97
CA ALA A 6 -7.99 7.48 -5.94
C ALA A 6 -6.70 7.57 -5.11
N GLU A 7 -5.92 8.63 -5.27
CA GLU A 7 -4.77 8.91 -4.40
C GLU A 7 -5.22 9.00 -2.93
N ARG A 8 -6.24 9.81 -2.65
CA ARG A 8 -6.67 10.06 -1.27
C ARG A 8 -7.33 8.85 -0.60
N LEU A 9 -8.13 8.09 -1.33
CA LEU A 9 -9.01 7.05 -0.79
C LEU A 9 -8.43 5.64 -0.95
N LEU A 10 -7.55 5.40 -1.94
CA LEU A 10 -6.92 4.10 -2.16
C LEU A 10 -5.46 4.12 -1.70
N VAL A 11 -4.65 5.07 -2.17
CA VAL A 11 -3.20 5.09 -1.88
C VAL A 11 -2.92 5.43 -0.42
N ARG A 12 -3.47 6.54 0.10
CA ARG A 12 -3.12 7.01 1.45
C ARG A 12 -3.38 5.99 2.56
N PRO A 13 -4.53 5.28 2.62
CA PRO A 13 -4.75 4.27 3.66
C PRO A 13 -3.75 3.12 3.57
N ILE A 14 -3.41 2.67 2.35
CA ILE A 14 -2.43 1.61 2.14
C ILE A 14 -1.04 2.07 2.58
N GLU A 15 -0.59 3.25 2.13
CA GLU A 15 0.71 3.80 2.54
C GLU A 15 0.84 3.96 4.05
N GLN A 16 -0.26 4.33 4.73
CA GLN A 16 -0.25 4.49 6.17
C GLN A 16 0.05 3.17 6.90
N GLU A 17 -0.52 2.06 6.44
CA GLU A 17 -0.24 0.74 7.02
C GLU A 17 1.15 0.22 6.61
N LEU A 18 1.58 0.46 5.36
CA LEU A 18 2.88 -0.02 4.87
C LEU A 18 4.08 0.69 5.52
N ARG A 19 3.89 1.87 6.12
CA ARG A 19 4.95 2.64 6.81
C ARG A 19 5.53 1.92 8.03
N SER A 20 4.83 0.96 8.63
CA SER A 20 5.35 0.21 9.77
C SER A 20 6.26 -0.95 9.38
N ILE A 21 6.40 -1.23 8.08
CA ILE A 21 7.21 -2.35 7.59
C ILE A 21 8.69 -1.98 7.67
N GLU A 22 9.45 -2.79 8.40
CA GLU A 22 10.89 -2.61 8.55
C GLU A 22 11.64 -2.95 7.26
N GLY A 23 12.76 -2.27 7.03
CA GLY A 23 13.64 -2.55 5.90
C GLY A 23 13.18 -1.99 4.56
N VAL A 24 12.04 -1.30 4.49
CA VAL A 24 11.64 -0.51 3.31
C VAL A 24 12.65 0.63 3.11
N LYS A 25 13.30 0.63 1.96
CA LYS A 25 14.22 1.67 1.50
C LYS A 25 13.47 2.80 0.79
N GLU A 26 12.52 2.44 -0.07
CA GLU A 26 11.74 3.39 -0.85
C GLU A 26 10.31 2.89 -1.03
N MET A 27 9.34 3.81 -1.02
CA MET A 27 7.94 3.53 -1.30
C MET A 27 7.45 4.53 -2.33
N THR A 28 6.97 4.00 -3.45
CA THR A 28 6.45 4.80 -4.57
C THR A 28 5.04 4.34 -4.90
N SER A 29 4.14 5.30 -5.10
CA SER A 29 2.74 5.02 -5.39
C SER A 29 2.27 5.74 -6.65
N VAL A 30 1.34 5.12 -7.35
CA VAL A 30 0.68 5.69 -8.53
C VAL A 30 -0.81 5.45 -8.40
N ALA A 31 -1.59 6.51 -8.53
CA ALA A 31 -3.05 6.46 -8.59
C ALA A 31 -3.54 6.89 -9.97
N SER A 32 -4.55 6.18 -10.46
CA SER A 32 -5.32 6.53 -11.65
C SER A 32 -6.80 6.33 -11.35
N GLU A 33 -7.67 6.72 -12.29
CA GLU A 33 -9.11 6.61 -12.07
C GLU A 33 -9.52 5.16 -11.70
N GLY A 34 -10.10 4.99 -10.52
CA GLY A 34 -10.53 3.69 -10.00
C GLY A 34 -9.40 2.71 -9.66
N HIS A 35 -8.13 3.09 -9.75
CA HIS A 35 -7.01 2.18 -9.53
C HIS A 35 -5.86 2.84 -8.77
N ALA A 36 -5.14 2.05 -8.00
CA ALA A 36 -3.93 2.47 -7.31
C ALA A 36 -2.93 1.31 -7.25
N SER A 37 -1.65 1.66 -7.33
CA SER A 37 -0.53 0.73 -7.14
C SER A 37 0.48 1.34 -6.19
N VAL A 38 1.07 0.51 -5.34
CA VAL A 38 2.14 0.89 -4.41
C VAL A 38 3.28 -0.11 -4.59
N THR A 39 4.48 0.41 -4.77
CA THR A 39 5.71 -0.35 -4.97
C THR A 39 6.64 -0.08 -3.79
N LEU A 40 7.10 -1.16 -3.14
CA LEU A 40 8.06 -1.10 -2.05
C LEU A 40 9.40 -1.63 -2.52
N GLU A 41 10.46 -0.84 -2.34
CA GLU A 41 11.84 -1.28 -2.48
C GLU A 41 12.40 -1.59 -1.09
N PHE A 42 12.97 -2.78 -0.91
CA PHE A 42 13.58 -3.20 0.34
C PHE A 42 15.10 -3.05 0.32
N SER A 43 15.68 -2.81 1.49
CA SER A 43 17.14 -2.82 1.68
C SER A 43 17.72 -4.21 1.46
N VAL A 44 18.98 -4.27 1.01
CA VAL A 44 19.69 -5.53 0.82
C VAL A 44 19.84 -6.26 2.15
N GLY A 45 19.60 -7.57 2.16
CA GLY A 45 19.71 -8.42 3.35
C GLY A 45 18.43 -8.52 4.18
N VAL A 46 17.34 -7.86 3.77
CA VAL A 46 16.00 -8.10 4.33
C VAL A 46 15.53 -9.52 3.99
N ASP A 47 14.97 -10.20 4.98
CA ASP A 47 14.24 -11.45 4.77
C ASP A 47 12.95 -11.15 4.00
N LEU A 48 12.94 -11.47 2.71
CA LEU A 48 11.83 -11.18 1.82
C LEU A 48 10.59 -12.01 2.15
N ASP A 49 10.73 -13.21 2.74
CA ASP A 49 9.57 -14.02 3.12
C ASP A 49 8.84 -13.38 4.31
N LYS A 50 9.60 -12.90 5.30
CA LYS A 50 9.05 -12.12 6.41
C LYS A 50 8.46 -10.80 5.90
N ALA A 51 9.18 -10.06 5.07
CA ALA A 51 8.70 -8.78 4.53
C ALA A 51 7.40 -8.96 3.74
N MET A 52 7.27 -10.02 2.95
CA MET A 52 6.02 -10.33 2.23
C MET A 52 4.85 -10.67 3.17
N ALA A 53 5.11 -11.32 4.30
CA ALA A 53 4.09 -11.55 5.33
C ALA A 53 3.65 -10.22 5.96
N ASP A 54 4.60 -9.38 6.37
CA ASP A 54 4.33 -8.06 6.97
C ASP A 54 3.54 -7.16 5.99
N VAL A 55 3.87 -7.19 4.69
CA VAL A 55 3.12 -6.48 3.64
C VAL A 55 1.66 -6.97 3.56
N ARG A 56 1.43 -8.28 3.60
CA ARG A 56 0.06 -8.84 3.53
C ARG A 56 -0.76 -8.41 4.74
N ASP A 57 -0.18 -8.50 5.94
CA ASP A 57 -0.85 -8.11 7.17
C ASP A 57 -1.20 -6.61 7.16
N ALA A 58 -0.28 -5.76 6.72
CA ALA A 58 -0.52 -4.32 6.57
C ALA A 58 -1.62 -4.01 5.54
N VAL A 59 -1.64 -4.70 4.39
CA VAL A 59 -2.71 -4.56 3.40
C VAL A 59 -4.05 -5.03 3.96
N ASP A 60 -4.06 -6.12 4.73
CA ASP A 60 -5.28 -6.62 5.38
C ASP A 60 -5.84 -5.64 6.42
N LEU A 61 -4.99 -4.91 7.13
CA LEU A 61 -5.38 -3.81 8.02
C LEU A 61 -5.90 -2.58 7.26
N ALA A 62 -5.43 -2.36 6.04
CA ALA A 62 -5.88 -1.26 5.18
C ALA A 62 -7.24 -1.56 4.52
N LYS A 63 -7.54 -2.84 4.21
CA LYS A 63 -8.76 -3.25 3.49
C LYS A 63 -10.06 -2.64 4.03
N PRO A 64 -10.35 -2.62 5.34
CA PRO A 64 -11.59 -2.01 5.86
C PRO A 64 -11.66 -0.50 5.71
N LYS A 65 -10.53 0.17 5.42
CA LYS A 65 -10.42 1.62 5.22
C LYS A 65 -10.55 2.01 3.75
N LEU A 66 -10.46 1.03 2.86
CA LEU A 66 -10.71 1.24 1.44
C LEU A 66 -12.21 1.46 1.22
N PRO A 67 -12.59 2.30 0.24
CA PRO A 67 -13.97 2.32 -0.21
C PRO A 67 -14.38 0.90 -0.56
N ALA A 68 -15.54 0.45 -0.06
CA ALA A 68 -16.13 -0.81 -0.52
C ALA A 68 -16.20 -0.76 -2.06
N ASP A 69 -16.04 -1.91 -2.72
CA ASP A 69 -16.32 -2.03 -4.16
C ASP A 69 -17.75 -1.51 -4.40
N SER A 70 -17.84 -0.23 -4.72
CA SER A 70 -19.05 0.46 -5.09
C SER A 70 -19.01 0.49 -6.61
N ASP A 71 -19.90 -0.28 -7.22
CA ASP A 71 -20.25 -0.26 -8.64
C ASP A 71 -20.15 1.15 -9.28
#